data_AF-A0A8B7NXE5-F1
#
_entry.id   AF-A0A8B7NXE5-F1
#
_cell.length_a   1.000
_cell.length_b   1.000
_cell.length_c   1.000
_cell.angle_alpha   90.00
_cell.angle_beta   90.00
_cell.angle_gamma   90.00
#
_symmetry.space_group_name_H-M   'P 1'
#
loop_
_entity.id
_entity.type
_entity.pdbx_description
1 polymer ?
#
loop_
_entity_poly.entity_id
_entity_poly.type
_entity_poly.pdbx_seq_one_letter_code
_entity_poly.pdbx_strand_id
1 'polypeptide(L)'
;MPSGVDDTTYELEDYIYQMQCEANRTTADDDEEDGPKDPEADLAKRENDLVMAAELGKALLKRNDDLVRDNEQMAEEFSRKLEQLEQDKHLLRRKLASTEGEYEVRLLELTSDLQIITKELEDYKESGKATDRERSLIIEELTEQNLRLTNELKESCRQEELLAAQVQQLKEKMSLRQSSMTDHMTTLESLRTEIMRLTDKKLELERRLEGLVVEREGLSMTLDESSDRIMQLERQKEEHQIELRVKERDLEEMRHTNLSLSDRLEAVSRASSSPSMGHTSLMNEMELSENEVSRPHSHQDLLEMEEDIECEDPVLTPHSDAEVLKRMKGEVGDAVSQLRVLADQLRQRRNSLTSLSTNSSDDFSVANVNPGLLSGTVKELKGLVRTRLLREAQGQCGACGGKTGPDDPKGLLEKECHKALEAVDKLSLELQEVKDKLKAKTCEAEKLSGEVTVQEAQQAALQEERDNLRRDLQNTHLARDEIVKRAWDSRDQAVGRKNKCEIELARTRIDLMAVNSQLLEAITQKVELSQQLEQWQQDMQQLLDDQMRTKLSRHELSLGEGNLTDSDSSTSEKNTPRKSTRRFFNLLNILRK
;
A
#
# COMPACT_ATOMS: atom_id res chain seq x y z
N MET A 1 -98.34 -53.67 -18.55
CA MET A 1 -99.54 -52.96 -19.04
C MET A 1 -99.47 -52.94 -20.56
N PRO A 2 -100.14 -53.91 -21.20
CA PRO A 2 -101.52 -53.68 -21.62
C PRO A 2 -102.49 -54.61 -20.87
N SER A 3 -103.58 -54.02 -20.40
CA SER A 3 -104.76 -54.70 -19.87
C SER A 3 -105.39 -55.53 -20.99
N GLY A 4 -105.30 -56.86 -20.88
CA GLY A 4 -106.20 -57.74 -21.58
C GLY A 4 -107.61 -57.39 -21.13
N VAL A 5 -108.41 -56.84 -22.05
CA VAL A 5 -109.85 -56.82 -21.84
C VAL A 5 -110.27 -58.25 -22.07
N ASP A 6 -110.40 -58.99 -20.98
CA ASP A 6 -110.60 -60.44 -21.00
C ASP A 6 -111.90 -60.79 -21.74
N ASP A 7 -111.83 -61.79 -22.63
CA ASP A 7 -112.95 -62.37 -23.38
C ASP A 7 -114.13 -62.74 -22.47
N THR A 8 -113.91 -62.93 -21.18
CA THR A 8 -114.93 -63.22 -20.16
C THR A 8 -115.80 -62.03 -19.79
N THR A 9 -115.37 -60.80 -20.10
CA THR A 9 -116.19 -59.57 -19.92
C THR A 9 -117.32 -59.55 -20.95
N TYR A 10 -117.03 -59.98 -22.18
CA TYR A 10 -118.03 -60.16 -23.23
C TYR A 10 -119.00 -61.29 -22.88
N GLU A 11 -118.52 -62.39 -22.27
CA GLU A 11 -119.40 -63.49 -21.85
C GLU A 11 -120.42 -63.08 -20.76
N LEU A 12 -120.02 -62.23 -19.81
CA LEU A 12 -120.91 -61.71 -18.76
C LEU A 12 -121.90 -60.67 -19.30
N GLU A 13 -121.46 -59.79 -20.18
CA GLU A 13 -122.33 -58.80 -20.84
C GLU A 13 -123.35 -59.48 -21.75
N ASP A 14 -122.95 -60.51 -22.50
CA ASP A 14 -123.84 -61.31 -23.34
C ASP A 14 -124.86 -62.12 -22.51
N TYR A 15 -124.49 -62.68 -21.36
CA TYR A 15 -125.41 -63.40 -20.47
C TYR A 15 -126.43 -62.48 -19.78
N ILE A 16 -125.99 -61.29 -19.34
CA ILE A 16 -126.89 -60.27 -18.77
C ILE A 16 -127.90 -59.80 -19.84
N TYR A 17 -127.44 -59.65 -21.08
CA TYR A 17 -128.30 -59.32 -22.20
C TYR A 17 -129.31 -60.44 -22.51
N GLN A 18 -128.89 -61.70 -22.42
CA GLN A 18 -129.75 -62.87 -22.59
C GLN A 18 -130.85 -62.94 -21.51
N MET A 19 -130.47 -62.69 -20.24
CA MET A 19 -131.44 -62.58 -19.13
C MET A 19 -132.42 -61.43 -19.30
N GLN A 20 -131.97 -60.27 -19.80
CA GLN A 20 -132.88 -59.15 -20.10
C GLN A 20 -133.84 -59.46 -21.24
N CYS A 21 -133.39 -60.22 -22.26
CA CYS A 21 -134.24 -60.63 -23.38
C CYS A 21 -135.30 -61.66 -22.96
N GLU A 22 -134.97 -62.59 -22.06
CA GLU A 22 -135.92 -63.60 -21.55
C GLU A 22 -136.90 -63.02 -20.52
N ALA A 23 -136.47 -62.10 -19.66
CA ALA A 23 -137.36 -61.36 -18.76
C ALA A 23 -138.39 -60.49 -19.52
N ASN A 24 -138.02 -59.94 -20.68
CA ASN A 24 -138.95 -59.21 -21.54
C ASN A 24 -139.94 -60.12 -22.29
N ARG A 25 -139.63 -61.41 -22.49
CA ARG A 25 -140.56 -62.39 -23.08
C ARG A 25 -141.63 -62.82 -22.08
N THR A 26 -141.28 -63.02 -20.81
CA THR A 26 -142.23 -63.40 -19.76
C THR A 26 -143.23 -62.30 -19.43
N THR A 27 -142.88 -61.02 -19.59
CA THR A 27 -143.82 -59.91 -19.40
C THR A 27 -144.79 -59.69 -20.58
N ALA A 28 -144.54 -60.28 -21.74
CA ALA A 28 -145.36 -60.10 -22.94
C ALA A 28 -146.44 -61.18 -23.12
N ASP A 29 -146.37 -62.28 -22.37
CA ASP A 29 -147.26 -63.46 -22.50
C ASP A 29 -148.33 -63.57 -21.38
N ASP A 30 -148.51 -62.54 -20.53
CA ASP A 30 -149.44 -62.60 -19.38
C ASP A 30 -150.87 -62.05 -19.66
N ASP A 31 -151.19 -61.62 -20.87
CA ASP A 31 -152.53 -61.13 -21.23
C ASP A 31 -153.16 -61.95 -22.38
N GLU A 32 -153.96 -62.97 -22.03
CA GLU A 32 -155.15 -63.54 -22.72
C GLU A 32 -155.25 -65.08 -22.79
N GLU A 33 -156.39 -65.58 -22.27
CA GLU A 33 -157.07 -66.89 -22.41
C GLU A 33 -156.86 -68.07 -21.42
N ASP A 34 -158.02 -68.52 -20.91
CA ASP A 34 -158.30 -69.67 -20.04
C ASP A 34 -157.94 -71.04 -20.67
N GLY A 35 -157.04 -71.76 -20.01
CA GLY A 35 -156.66 -73.17 -20.21
C GLY A 35 -155.65 -73.56 -19.12
N PRO A 36 -155.55 -74.84 -18.68
CA PRO A 36 -154.88 -75.18 -17.43
C PRO A 36 -153.40 -74.77 -17.52
N LYS A 37 -152.95 -73.87 -16.63
CA LYS A 37 -151.53 -73.58 -16.45
C LYS A 37 -150.84 -74.91 -16.13
N ASP A 38 -150.07 -75.43 -17.08
CA ASP A 38 -149.27 -76.62 -16.87
C ASP A 38 -148.22 -76.29 -15.79
N PRO A 39 -148.36 -76.79 -14.56
CA PRO A 39 -147.42 -76.48 -13.50
C PRO A 39 -146.00 -76.92 -13.88
N GLU A 40 -145.84 -77.87 -14.81
CA GLU A 40 -144.53 -78.33 -15.28
C GLU A 40 -143.80 -77.27 -16.12
N ALA A 41 -144.51 -76.44 -16.90
CA ALA A 41 -143.90 -75.40 -17.72
C ALA A 41 -143.41 -74.20 -16.90
N ASP A 42 -144.18 -73.79 -15.89
CA ASP A 42 -143.78 -72.72 -14.95
C ASP A 42 -142.66 -73.19 -14.01
N LEU A 43 -142.66 -74.47 -13.63
CA LEU A 43 -141.55 -75.08 -12.91
C LEU A 43 -140.29 -75.14 -13.78
N ALA A 44 -140.40 -75.51 -15.05
CA ALA A 44 -139.26 -75.53 -15.97
C ALA A 44 -138.65 -74.14 -16.22
N LYS A 45 -139.47 -73.08 -16.34
CA LYS A 45 -139.00 -71.69 -16.42
C LYS A 45 -138.24 -71.28 -15.15
N ARG A 46 -138.80 -71.60 -13.97
CA ARG A 46 -138.15 -71.32 -12.68
C ARG A 46 -136.87 -72.14 -12.48
N GLU A 47 -136.82 -73.38 -12.98
CA GLU A 47 -135.61 -74.19 -12.98
C GLU A 47 -134.53 -73.58 -13.89
N ASN A 48 -134.89 -73.08 -15.09
CA ASN A 48 -133.97 -72.36 -15.97
C ASN A 48 -133.45 -71.06 -15.36
N ASP A 49 -134.31 -70.26 -14.72
CA ASP A 49 -133.92 -69.03 -14.04
C ASP A 49 -132.98 -69.31 -12.85
N LEU A 50 -133.24 -70.39 -12.10
CA LEU A 50 -132.36 -70.83 -11.02
C LEU A 50 -131.00 -71.31 -11.54
N VAL A 51 -130.99 -72.05 -12.64
CA VAL A 51 -129.75 -72.48 -13.31
C VAL A 51 -128.97 -71.27 -13.81
N MET A 52 -129.62 -70.33 -14.48
CA MET A 52 -128.97 -69.13 -15.01
C MET A 52 -128.49 -68.17 -13.92
N ALA A 53 -129.24 -68.00 -12.83
CA ALA A 53 -128.76 -67.27 -11.65
C ALA A 53 -127.54 -67.95 -10.99
N ALA A 54 -127.52 -69.29 -10.95
CA ALA A 54 -126.35 -70.04 -10.48
C ALA A 54 -125.16 -69.91 -11.43
N GLU A 55 -125.37 -69.83 -12.75
CA GLU A 55 -124.34 -69.58 -13.76
C GLU A 55 -123.78 -68.17 -13.67
N LEU A 56 -124.62 -67.14 -13.48
CA LEU A 56 -124.20 -65.77 -13.18
C LEU A 56 -123.42 -65.71 -11.87
N GLY A 57 -123.90 -66.37 -10.82
CA GLY A 57 -123.20 -66.50 -9.55
C GLY A 57 -121.83 -67.17 -9.72
N LYS A 58 -121.74 -68.19 -10.57
CA LYS A 58 -120.48 -68.86 -10.93
C LYS A 58 -119.55 -67.96 -11.73
N ALA A 59 -120.07 -67.15 -12.66
CA ALA A 59 -119.27 -66.18 -13.42
C ALA A 59 -118.77 -65.03 -12.53
N LEU A 60 -119.59 -64.54 -11.61
CA LEU A 60 -119.21 -63.54 -10.60
C LEU A 60 -118.19 -64.10 -9.61
N LEU A 61 -118.34 -65.34 -9.16
CA LEU A 61 -117.34 -66.03 -8.33
C LEU A 61 -116.02 -66.18 -9.07
N LYS A 62 -116.03 -66.62 -10.33
CA LYS A 62 -114.81 -66.69 -11.16
C LYS A 62 -114.12 -65.33 -11.29
N ARG A 63 -114.87 -64.26 -11.59
CA ARG A 63 -114.31 -62.90 -11.69
C ARG A 63 -113.78 -62.42 -10.34
N ASN A 64 -114.43 -62.76 -9.23
CA ASN A 64 -113.92 -62.46 -7.91
C ASN A 64 -112.63 -63.25 -7.63
N ASP A 65 -112.57 -64.53 -8.01
CA ASP A 65 -111.37 -65.36 -7.91
C ASP A 65 -110.22 -64.82 -8.79
N ASP A 66 -110.53 -64.29 -9.99
CA ASP A 66 -109.57 -63.61 -10.87
C ASP A 66 -109.05 -62.31 -10.22
N LEU A 67 -109.94 -61.48 -9.68
CA LEU A 67 -109.58 -60.25 -8.95
C LEU A 67 -108.75 -60.55 -7.70
N VAL A 68 -109.04 -61.63 -6.98
CA VAL A 68 -108.25 -62.08 -5.83
C VAL A 68 -106.86 -62.49 -6.30
N ARG A 69 -106.75 -63.27 -7.38
CA ARG A 69 -105.45 -63.64 -7.98
C ARG A 69 -104.63 -62.44 -8.44
N ASP A 70 -105.26 -61.45 -9.06
CA ASP A 70 -104.58 -60.22 -9.47
C ASP A 70 -104.12 -59.39 -8.26
N ASN A 71 -104.95 -59.29 -7.22
CA ASN A 71 -104.57 -58.61 -5.98
C ASN A 71 -103.41 -59.32 -5.26
N GLU A 72 -103.40 -60.65 -5.25
CA GLU A 72 -102.30 -61.45 -4.72
C GLU A 72 -101.01 -61.21 -5.51
N GLN A 73 -101.06 -61.22 -6.85
CA GLN A 73 -99.90 -60.91 -7.69
C GLN A 73 -99.39 -59.49 -7.45
N MET A 74 -100.28 -58.50 -7.35
CA MET A 74 -99.89 -57.13 -7.04
C MET A 74 -99.28 -57.02 -5.64
N ALA A 75 -99.82 -57.73 -4.64
CA ALA A 75 -99.27 -57.78 -3.30
C ALA A 75 -97.88 -58.42 -3.27
N GLU A 76 -97.67 -59.50 -4.04
CA GLU A 76 -96.35 -60.11 -4.24
C GLU A 76 -95.36 -59.17 -4.93
N GLU A 77 -95.80 -58.42 -5.94
CA GLU A 77 -94.94 -57.42 -6.56
C GLU A 77 -94.56 -56.30 -5.60
N PHE A 78 -95.51 -55.84 -4.77
CA PHE A 78 -95.23 -54.83 -3.76
C PHE A 78 -94.31 -55.36 -2.67
N SER A 79 -94.47 -56.61 -2.23
CA SER A 79 -93.55 -57.22 -1.26
C SER A 79 -92.15 -57.36 -1.84
N ARG A 80 -92.00 -57.83 -3.09
CA ARG A 80 -90.70 -57.91 -3.78
C ARG A 80 -90.04 -56.53 -3.91
N LYS A 81 -90.81 -55.48 -4.28
CA LYS A 81 -90.30 -54.10 -4.35
C LYS A 81 -89.87 -53.59 -2.97
N LEU A 82 -90.60 -53.93 -1.92
CA LEU A 82 -90.29 -53.54 -0.55
C LEU A 82 -89.01 -54.23 -0.06
N GLU A 83 -88.85 -55.53 -0.32
CA GLU A 83 -87.62 -56.28 -0.07
C GLU A 83 -86.42 -55.68 -0.81
N GLN A 84 -86.59 -55.31 -2.10
CA GLN A 84 -85.52 -54.67 -2.86
C GLN A 84 -85.11 -53.32 -2.28
N LEU A 85 -86.09 -52.49 -1.87
CA LEU A 85 -85.80 -51.21 -1.20
C LEU A 85 -85.12 -51.40 0.16
N GLU A 86 -85.48 -52.43 0.91
CA GLU A 86 -84.81 -52.76 2.17
C GLU A 86 -83.37 -53.22 1.93
N GLN A 87 -83.14 -54.08 0.94
CA GLN A 87 -81.79 -54.48 0.53
C GLN A 87 -80.95 -53.28 0.10
N ASP A 88 -81.49 -52.41 -0.75
CA ASP A 88 -80.81 -51.20 -1.22
C ASP A 88 -80.50 -50.26 -0.06
N LYS A 89 -81.44 -50.08 0.88
CA LYS A 89 -81.21 -49.30 2.11
C LYS A 89 -80.10 -49.88 2.96
N HIS A 90 -80.05 -51.20 3.17
CA HIS A 90 -78.98 -51.85 3.92
C HIS A 90 -77.63 -51.73 3.22
N LEU A 91 -77.60 -51.89 1.89
CA LEU A 91 -76.40 -51.68 1.07
C LEU A 91 -75.91 -50.24 1.13
N LEU A 92 -76.81 -49.25 1.02
CA LEU A 92 -76.47 -47.83 1.10
C LEU A 92 -75.91 -47.45 2.47
N ARG A 93 -76.52 -47.95 3.57
CA ARG A 93 -75.99 -47.73 4.92
C ARG A 93 -74.59 -48.31 5.09
N ARG A 94 -74.35 -49.51 4.55
CA ARG A 94 -73.03 -50.14 4.60
C ARG A 94 -71.99 -49.37 3.77
N LYS A 95 -72.38 -48.89 2.58
CA LYS A 95 -71.53 -48.05 1.74
C LYS A 95 -71.20 -46.73 2.44
N LEU A 96 -72.19 -46.09 3.06
CA LEU A 96 -72.00 -44.86 3.82
C LEU A 96 -71.01 -45.10 4.98
N ALA A 97 -71.23 -46.13 5.81
CA ALA A 97 -70.33 -46.48 6.91
C ALA A 97 -68.90 -46.80 6.44
N SER A 98 -68.75 -47.47 5.28
CA SER A 98 -67.43 -47.71 4.68
C SER A 98 -66.75 -46.40 4.29
N THR A 99 -67.47 -45.50 3.62
CA THR A 99 -66.91 -44.19 3.23
C THR A 99 -66.61 -43.32 4.45
N GLU A 100 -67.47 -43.32 5.47
CA GLU A 100 -67.25 -42.63 6.73
C GLU A 100 -65.98 -43.14 7.42
N GLY A 101 -65.80 -44.46 7.53
CA GLY A 101 -64.58 -45.05 8.09
C GLY A 101 -63.32 -44.69 7.31
N GLU A 102 -63.38 -44.63 5.97
CA GLU A 102 -62.23 -44.15 5.17
C GLU A 102 -61.92 -42.67 5.42
N TYR A 103 -62.95 -41.82 5.60
CA TYR A 103 -62.74 -40.41 5.94
C TYR A 103 -62.20 -40.26 7.37
N GLU A 104 -62.65 -41.08 8.32
CA GLU A 104 -62.08 -41.11 9.68
C GLU A 104 -60.59 -41.48 9.65
N VAL A 105 -60.19 -42.48 8.87
CA VAL A 105 -58.77 -42.84 8.70
C VAL A 105 -57.99 -41.69 8.08
N ARG A 106 -58.48 -41.08 6.99
CA ARG A 106 -57.82 -39.91 6.36
C ARG A 106 -57.71 -38.72 7.31
N LEU A 107 -58.73 -38.49 8.13
CA LEU A 107 -58.69 -37.45 9.17
C LEU A 107 -57.63 -37.78 10.23
N LEU A 108 -57.53 -39.02 10.68
CA LEU A 108 -56.51 -39.43 11.64
C LEU A 108 -55.10 -39.27 11.06
N GLU A 109 -54.86 -39.70 9.83
CA GLU A 109 -53.59 -39.50 9.12
C GLU A 109 -53.23 -38.01 9.05
N LEU A 110 -54.14 -37.16 8.55
CA LEU A 110 -53.90 -35.72 8.47
C LEU A 110 -53.70 -35.07 9.84
N THR A 111 -54.41 -35.50 10.88
CA THR A 111 -54.17 -35.00 12.24
C THR A 111 -52.81 -35.42 12.77
N SER A 112 -52.34 -36.62 12.44
CA SER A 112 -51.00 -37.08 12.81
C SER A 112 -49.91 -36.33 12.06
N ASP A 113 -50.11 -36.06 10.76
CA ASP A 113 -49.20 -35.26 9.94
C ASP A 113 -49.11 -33.82 10.45
N LEU A 114 -50.25 -33.21 10.79
CA LEU A 114 -50.29 -31.89 11.41
C LEU A 114 -49.52 -31.88 12.73
N GLN A 115 -49.68 -32.90 13.58
CA GLN A 115 -48.93 -33.00 14.83
C GLN A 115 -47.43 -33.11 14.59
N ILE A 116 -46.99 -33.92 13.62
CA ILE A 116 -45.58 -34.07 13.26
C ILE A 116 -45.02 -32.73 12.78
N ILE A 117 -45.68 -32.08 11.82
CA ILE A 117 -45.24 -30.79 11.27
C ILE A 117 -45.20 -29.71 12.36
N THR A 118 -46.17 -29.69 13.29
CA THR A 118 -46.14 -28.74 14.41
C THR A 118 -44.95 -28.97 15.33
N LYS A 119 -44.60 -30.23 15.64
CA LYS A 119 -43.43 -30.57 16.45
C LYS A 119 -42.13 -30.22 15.74
N GLU A 120 -41.99 -30.57 14.47
CA GLU A 120 -40.83 -30.19 13.67
C GLU A 120 -40.66 -28.67 13.65
N LEU A 121 -41.75 -27.92 13.46
CA LEU A 121 -41.72 -26.46 13.51
C LEU A 121 -41.29 -25.91 14.87
N GLU A 122 -41.71 -26.54 15.97
CA GLU A 122 -41.26 -26.20 17.32
C GLU A 122 -39.77 -26.49 17.50
N ASP A 123 -39.29 -27.66 17.09
CA ASP A 123 -37.87 -28.04 17.14
C ASP A 123 -37.00 -27.10 16.28
N TYR A 124 -37.46 -26.71 15.08
CA TYR A 124 -36.79 -25.71 14.25
C TYR A 124 -36.74 -24.33 14.92
N LYS A 125 -37.80 -23.92 15.63
CA LYS A 125 -37.81 -22.65 16.38
C LYS A 125 -36.88 -22.71 17.59
N GLU A 126 -36.83 -23.83 18.29
CA GLU A 126 -35.97 -24.01 19.47
C GLU A 126 -34.49 -24.08 19.09
N SER A 127 -34.16 -24.86 18.06
CA SER A 127 -32.80 -24.90 17.48
C SER A 127 -32.39 -23.53 16.94
N GLY A 128 -33.28 -22.81 16.24
CA GLY A 128 -33.05 -21.43 15.82
C GLY A 128 -32.71 -20.52 17.01
N LYS A 129 -33.54 -20.52 18.06
CA LYS A 129 -33.27 -19.76 19.30
C LYS A 129 -31.97 -20.17 19.98
N ALA A 130 -31.60 -21.45 19.96
CA ALA A 130 -30.32 -21.92 20.52
C ALA A 130 -29.14 -21.35 19.72
N THR A 131 -29.18 -21.44 18.39
CA THR A 131 -28.13 -20.88 17.53
C THR A 131 -28.02 -19.36 17.66
N ASP A 132 -29.14 -18.65 17.86
CA ASP A 132 -29.12 -17.20 18.05
C ASP A 132 -28.53 -16.80 19.42
N ARG A 133 -28.75 -17.61 20.47
CA ARG A 133 -28.08 -17.43 21.76
C ARG A 133 -26.58 -17.66 21.63
N GLU A 134 -26.15 -18.73 20.96
CA GLU A 134 -24.74 -19.02 20.71
C GLU A 134 -24.07 -17.90 19.89
N ARG A 135 -24.73 -17.42 18.84
CA ARG A 135 -24.27 -16.26 18.06
C ARG A 135 -24.14 -15.02 18.93
N SER A 136 -25.11 -14.76 19.81
CA SER A 136 -25.08 -13.61 20.71
C SER A 136 -23.89 -13.70 21.68
N LEU A 137 -23.61 -14.88 22.24
CA LEU A 137 -22.44 -15.12 23.10
C LEU A 137 -21.12 -14.89 22.34
N ILE A 138 -20.99 -15.42 21.12
CA ILE A 138 -19.80 -15.20 20.29
C ILE A 138 -19.62 -13.71 19.98
N ILE A 139 -20.71 -12.99 19.69
CA ILE A 139 -20.66 -11.54 19.47
C ILE A 139 -20.21 -10.83 20.74
N GLU A 140 -20.75 -11.18 21.90
CA GLU A 140 -20.33 -10.62 23.20
C GLU A 140 -18.83 -10.86 23.44
N GLU A 141 -18.35 -12.09 23.29
CA GLU A 141 -16.93 -12.44 23.42
C GLU A 141 -16.04 -11.64 22.46
N LEU A 142 -16.41 -11.54 21.19
CA LEU A 142 -15.67 -10.76 20.19
C LEU A 142 -15.70 -9.27 20.53
N THR A 143 -16.82 -8.73 21.01
CA THR A 143 -16.90 -7.32 21.42
C THR A 143 -16.06 -7.02 22.65
N GLU A 144 -16.00 -7.94 23.62
CA GLU A 144 -15.12 -7.83 24.77
C GLU A 144 -13.64 -7.88 24.37
N GLN A 145 -13.27 -8.80 23.49
CA GLN A 145 -11.89 -8.90 22.97
C GLN A 145 -11.50 -7.62 22.23
N ASN A 146 -12.37 -7.11 21.36
CA ASN A 146 -12.12 -5.85 20.66
C ASN A 146 -11.99 -4.67 21.64
N LEU A 147 -12.81 -4.63 22.69
CA LEU A 147 -12.72 -3.60 23.73
C LEU A 147 -11.39 -3.70 24.50
N ARG A 148 -10.96 -4.90 24.88
CA ARG A 148 -9.67 -5.15 25.56
C ARG A 148 -8.50 -4.68 24.70
N LEU A 149 -8.43 -5.13 23.44
CA LEU A 149 -7.39 -4.70 22.49
C LEU A 149 -7.41 -3.18 22.26
N THR A 150 -8.60 -2.58 22.18
CA THR A 150 -8.73 -1.12 22.05
C THR A 150 -8.19 -0.39 23.28
N ASN A 151 -8.39 -0.94 24.48
CA ASN A 151 -7.85 -0.36 25.71
C ASN A 151 -6.33 -0.53 25.79
N GLU A 152 -5.79 -1.68 25.44
CA GLU A 152 -4.34 -1.91 25.34
C GLU A 152 -3.69 -0.94 24.33
N LEU A 153 -4.32 -0.74 23.17
CA LEU A 153 -3.85 0.24 22.19
C LEU A 153 -3.88 1.66 22.73
N LYS A 154 -4.93 2.05 23.47
CA LYS A 154 -5.01 3.36 24.14
C LYS A 154 -3.94 3.52 25.22
N GLU A 155 -3.61 2.46 25.95
CA GLU A 155 -2.54 2.48 26.95
C GLU A 155 -1.16 2.61 26.28
N SER A 156 -0.91 1.86 25.21
CA SER A 156 0.31 1.98 24.39
C SER A 156 0.43 3.40 23.80
N CYS A 157 -0.64 3.96 23.24
CA CYS A 157 -0.67 5.31 22.72
C CYS A 157 -0.34 6.35 23.82
N ARG A 158 -0.90 6.23 25.03
CA ARG A 158 -0.52 7.09 26.17
C ARG A 158 0.95 6.95 26.54
N GLN A 159 1.51 5.74 26.52
CA GLN A 159 2.93 5.52 26.79
C GLN A 159 3.81 6.16 25.70
N GLU A 160 3.42 6.06 24.43
CA GLU A 160 4.10 6.73 23.33
C GLU A 160 4.07 8.26 23.48
N GLU A 161 2.92 8.85 23.85
CA GLU A 161 2.80 10.28 24.13
C GLU A 161 3.74 10.73 25.28
N LEU A 162 3.83 9.94 26.35
CA LEU A 162 4.74 10.20 27.47
C LEU A 162 6.21 10.12 27.05
N LEU A 163 6.59 9.10 26.27
CA LEU A 163 7.95 8.95 25.76
C LEU A 163 8.29 10.06 24.75
N ALA A 164 7.35 10.45 23.89
CA ALA A 164 7.52 11.56 22.96
C ALA A 164 7.76 12.88 23.70
N ALA A 165 6.99 13.14 24.78
CA ALA A 165 7.20 14.30 25.64
C ALA A 165 8.59 14.27 26.31
N GLN A 166 9.04 13.11 26.81
CA GLN A 166 10.39 12.96 27.38
C GLN A 166 11.48 13.21 26.33
N VAL A 167 11.32 12.68 25.12
CA VAL A 167 12.27 12.93 24.00
C VAL A 167 12.30 14.40 23.64
N GLN A 168 11.15 15.08 23.61
CA GLN A 168 11.09 16.52 23.36
C GLN A 168 11.80 17.30 24.47
N GLN A 169 11.58 16.98 25.74
CA GLN A 169 12.31 17.59 26.86
C GLN A 169 13.83 17.36 26.76
N LEU A 170 14.27 16.16 26.35
CA LEU A 170 15.69 15.88 26.14
C LEU A 170 16.25 16.67 24.95
N LYS A 171 15.50 16.81 23.85
CA LYS A 171 15.88 17.65 22.71
C LYS A 171 16.00 19.11 23.11
N GLU A 172 15.07 19.64 23.89
CA GLU A 172 15.11 21.00 24.42
C GLU A 172 16.33 21.21 25.34
N LYS A 173 16.64 20.25 26.22
CA LYS A 173 17.86 20.28 27.05
C LYS A 173 19.13 20.26 26.22
N MET A 174 19.19 19.46 25.16
CA MET A 174 20.34 19.41 24.25
C MET A 174 20.46 20.67 23.41
N SER A 175 19.34 21.24 22.96
CA SER A 175 19.30 22.53 22.26
C SER A 175 19.78 23.67 23.16
N LEU A 176 19.34 23.71 24.42
CA LEU A 176 19.84 24.66 25.43
C LEU A 176 21.35 24.50 25.63
N ARG A 177 21.85 23.28 25.82
CA ARG A 177 23.30 23.03 25.91
C ARG A 177 24.03 23.47 24.66
N GLN A 178 23.50 23.18 23.48
CA GLN A 178 24.07 23.60 22.20
C GLN A 178 24.12 25.13 22.11
N SER A 179 23.03 25.83 22.47
CA SER A 179 23.00 27.31 22.49
C SER A 179 24.02 27.89 23.48
N SER A 180 24.12 27.34 24.69
CA SER A 180 25.12 27.77 25.67
C SER A 180 26.55 27.50 25.17
N MET A 181 26.78 26.38 24.48
CA MET A 181 28.06 26.06 23.88
C MET A 181 28.39 27.02 22.73
N THR A 182 27.43 27.36 21.86
CA THR A 182 27.63 28.36 20.81
C THR A 182 27.90 29.74 21.40
N ASP A 183 27.23 30.13 22.50
CA ASP A 183 27.52 31.38 23.21
C ASP A 183 28.95 31.37 23.76
N HIS A 184 29.38 30.29 24.40
CA HIS A 184 30.78 30.15 24.82
C HIS A 184 31.75 30.19 23.64
N MET A 185 31.42 29.57 22.51
CA MET A 185 32.25 29.59 21.31
C MET A 185 32.40 31.02 20.76
N THR A 186 31.30 31.78 20.65
CA THR A 186 31.34 33.18 20.21
C THR A 186 32.09 34.07 21.20
N THR A 187 31.97 33.85 22.51
CA THR A 187 32.79 34.58 23.50
C THR A 187 34.27 34.26 23.34
N LEU A 188 34.64 33.00 23.10
CA LEU A 188 36.03 32.61 22.83
C LEU A 188 36.56 33.20 21.53
N GLU A 189 35.75 33.25 20.47
CA GLU A 189 36.09 33.93 19.21
C GLU A 189 36.32 35.42 19.45
N SER A 190 35.46 36.09 20.22
CA SER A 190 35.66 37.50 20.57
C SER A 190 36.98 37.73 21.33
N LEU A 191 37.30 36.89 22.32
CA LEU A 191 38.56 36.97 23.05
C LEU A 191 39.77 36.68 22.14
N ARG A 192 39.65 35.72 21.22
CA ARG A 192 40.70 35.45 20.21
C ARG A 192 40.93 36.66 19.32
N THR A 193 39.87 37.32 18.84
CA THR A 193 40.01 38.55 18.03
C THR A 193 40.63 39.69 18.83
N GLU A 194 40.30 39.83 20.11
CA GLU A 194 40.89 40.83 20.99
C GLU A 194 42.38 40.55 21.26
N ILE A 195 42.76 39.28 21.49
CA ILE A 195 44.15 38.86 21.60
C ILE A 195 44.90 39.18 20.31
N MET A 196 44.35 38.83 19.13
CA MET A 196 44.96 39.16 17.83
C MET A 196 45.16 40.67 17.68
N ARG A 197 44.16 41.48 18.04
CA ARG A 197 44.26 42.94 18.02
C ARG A 197 45.34 43.46 18.98
N LEU A 198 45.52 42.83 20.14
CA LEU A 198 46.57 43.19 21.09
C LEU A 198 47.95 42.75 20.60
N THR A 199 48.08 41.59 19.97
CA THR A 199 49.34 41.15 19.36
C THR A 199 49.73 42.04 18.20
N ASP A 200 48.79 42.47 17.36
CA ASP A 200 49.06 43.40 16.26
C ASP A 200 49.53 44.76 16.79
N LYS A 201 48.87 45.28 17.84
CA LYS A 201 49.32 46.51 18.53
C LYS A 201 50.70 46.33 19.16
N LYS A 202 50.99 45.17 19.74
CA LYS A 202 52.30 44.86 20.30
C LYS A 202 53.37 44.86 19.20
N LEU A 203 53.14 44.17 18.08
CA LEU A 203 54.05 44.13 16.94
C LEU A 203 54.28 45.52 16.35
N GLU A 204 53.24 46.34 16.27
CA GLU A 204 53.35 47.73 15.82
C GLU A 204 54.20 48.59 16.78
N LEU A 205 54.06 48.40 18.10
CA LEU A 205 54.90 49.06 19.09
C LEU A 205 56.35 48.54 19.04
N GLU A 206 56.56 47.24 18.85
CA GLU A 206 57.89 46.64 18.67
C GLU A 206 58.58 47.23 17.42
N ARG A 207 57.90 47.33 16.27
CA ARG A 207 58.44 47.99 15.07
C ARG A 207 58.78 49.46 15.30
N ARG A 208 57.95 50.20 16.04
CA ARG A 208 58.25 51.61 16.40
C ARG A 208 59.47 51.72 17.31
N LEU A 209 59.62 50.80 18.27
CA LEU A 209 60.79 50.74 19.13
C LEU A 209 62.06 50.40 18.34
N GLU A 210 62.00 49.42 17.42
CA GLU A 210 63.10 49.10 16.51
C GLU A 210 63.48 50.30 15.65
N GLY A 211 62.50 51.02 15.10
CA GLY A 211 62.74 52.27 14.36
C GLY A 211 63.48 53.32 15.21
N LEU A 212 63.02 53.57 16.44
CA LEU A 212 63.70 54.50 17.37
C LEU A 212 65.10 54.03 17.77
N VAL A 213 65.33 52.72 17.85
CA VAL A 213 66.65 52.14 18.12
C VAL A 213 67.60 52.41 16.95
N VAL A 214 67.14 52.21 15.71
CA VAL A 214 67.91 52.53 14.50
C VAL A 214 68.19 54.04 14.41
N GLU A 215 67.20 54.89 14.69
CA GLU A 215 67.40 56.35 14.75
C GLU A 215 68.42 56.75 15.81
N ARG A 216 68.37 56.14 17.01
CA ARG A 216 69.35 56.36 18.09
C ARG A 216 70.75 55.92 17.67
N GLU A 217 70.89 54.76 17.04
CA GLU A 217 72.18 54.25 16.55
C GLU A 217 72.75 55.13 15.44
N GLY A 218 71.91 55.59 14.50
CA GLY A 218 72.29 56.58 13.49
C GLY A 218 72.78 57.88 14.13
N LEU A 219 72.07 58.41 15.13
CA LEU A 219 72.50 59.60 15.88
C LEU A 219 73.82 59.35 16.63
N SER A 220 74.01 58.16 17.22
CA SER A 220 75.27 57.78 17.87
C SER A 220 76.43 57.77 16.87
N MET A 221 76.24 57.19 15.67
CA MET A 221 77.27 57.20 14.63
C MET A 221 77.62 58.63 14.21
N THR A 222 76.63 59.50 14.00
CA THR A 222 76.90 60.92 13.67
C THR A 222 77.61 61.65 14.81
N LEU A 223 77.33 61.29 16.07
CA LEU A 223 78.03 61.83 17.23
C LEU A 223 79.49 61.36 17.24
N ASP A 224 79.75 60.08 17.00
CA ASP A 224 81.09 59.51 16.94
C ASP A 224 81.91 60.13 15.79
N GLU A 225 81.33 60.28 14.60
CA GLU A 225 81.97 60.98 13.47
C GLU A 225 82.31 62.44 13.82
N SER A 226 81.41 63.14 14.51
CA SER A 226 81.66 64.50 14.97
C SER A 226 82.75 64.55 16.05
N SER A 227 82.82 63.55 16.93
CA SER A 227 83.86 63.39 17.95
C SER A 227 85.22 63.11 17.32
N ASP A 228 85.29 62.20 16.34
CA ASP A 228 86.51 61.93 15.57
C ASP A 228 86.99 63.17 14.82
N ARG A 229 86.06 63.94 14.24
CA ARG A 229 86.39 65.21 13.61
C ARG A 229 86.97 66.21 14.61
N ILE A 230 86.40 66.29 15.81
CA ILE A 230 86.96 67.12 16.90
C ILE A 230 88.36 66.64 17.27
N MET A 231 88.57 65.33 17.45
CA MET A 231 89.89 64.76 17.78
C MET A 231 90.94 65.06 16.70
N GLN A 232 90.59 64.97 15.42
CA GLN A 232 91.48 65.35 14.31
C GLN A 232 91.87 66.83 14.37
N LEU A 233 90.90 67.71 14.63
CA LEU A 233 91.15 69.15 14.77
C LEU A 233 91.99 69.46 16.00
N GLU A 234 91.80 68.75 17.11
CA GLU A 234 92.63 68.85 18.31
C GLU A 234 94.07 68.41 18.03
N ARG A 235 94.27 67.30 17.31
CA ARG A 235 95.58 66.83 16.89
C ARG A 235 96.29 67.83 15.97
N GLN A 236 95.60 68.36 14.96
CA GLN A 236 96.14 69.40 14.08
C GLN A 236 96.54 70.65 14.87
N LYS A 237 95.74 71.04 15.86
CA LYS A 237 96.07 72.15 16.76
C LYS A 237 97.35 71.85 17.57
N GLU A 238 97.50 70.64 18.10
CA GLU A 238 98.72 70.23 18.82
C GLU A 238 99.95 70.16 17.91
N GLU A 239 99.81 69.62 16.70
CA GLU A 239 100.86 69.58 15.69
C GLU A 239 101.31 70.99 15.32
N HIS A 240 100.39 71.90 15.02
CA HIS A 240 100.70 73.31 14.78
C HIS A 240 101.31 74.01 16.01
N GLN A 241 100.90 73.65 17.23
CA GLN A 241 101.55 74.15 18.44
C GLN A 241 103.00 73.65 18.56
N ILE A 242 103.28 72.40 18.20
CA ILE A 242 104.64 71.85 18.19
C ILE A 242 105.45 72.52 17.08
N GLU A 243 104.92 72.66 15.88
CA GLU A 243 105.55 73.38 14.77
C GLU A 243 105.88 74.81 15.17
N LEU A 244 104.95 75.53 15.81
CA LEU A 244 105.21 76.86 16.37
C LEU A 244 106.35 76.83 17.38
N ARG A 245 106.37 75.89 18.34
CA ARG A 245 107.47 75.74 19.30
C ARG A 245 108.81 75.41 18.64
N VAL A 246 108.81 74.63 17.54
CA VAL A 246 110.04 74.34 16.78
C VAL A 246 110.50 75.59 16.06
N LYS A 247 109.60 76.31 15.38
CA LYS A 247 109.94 77.58 14.72
C LYS A 247 110.41 78.64 15.71
N GLU A 248 109.86 78.68 16.91
CA GLU A 248 110.35 79.52 18.01
C GLU A 248 111.78 79.13 18.41
N ARG A 249 112.06 77.83 18.58
CA ARG A 249 113.43 77.34 18.86
C ARG A 249 114.40 77.62 17.72
N ASP A 250 114.04 77.35 16.47
CA ASP A 250 114.86 77.67 15.31
C ASP A 250 115.14 79.19 15.24
N LEU A 251 114.15 80.03 15.53
CA LEU A 251 114.33 81.48 15.63
C LEU A 251 115.29 81.87 16.75
N GLU A 252 115.24 81.19 17.91
CA GLU A 252 116.19 81.39 19.00
C GLU A 252 117.60 80.95 18.64
N GLU A 253 117.78 79.81 17.98
CA GLU A 253 119.07 79.34 17.47
C GLU A 253 119.63 80.25 16.38
N MET A 254 118.79 80.69 15.44
CA MET A 254 119.16 81.70 14.44
C MET A 254 119.54 83.01 15.11
N ARG A 255 118.83 83.45 16.15
CA ARG A 255 119.22 84.62 16.95
C ARG A 255 120.55 84.40 17.66
N HIS A 256 120.81 83.22 18.24
CA HIS A 256 122.04 82.91 18.96
C HIS A 256 123.25 82.78 18.02
N THR A 257 123.09 82.17 16.85
CA THR A 257 124.13 82.12 15.82
C THR A 257 124.40 83.50 15.23
N ASN A 258 123.36 84.33 15.02
CA ASN A 258 123.54 85.72 14.60
C ASN A 258 124.31 86.52 15.67
N LEU A 259 123.98 86.35 16.95
CA LEU A 259 124.75 86.90 18.08
C LEU A 259 126.20 86.42 18.08
N SER A 260 126.45 85.11 17.92
CA SER A 260 127.81 84.55 17.88
C SER A 260 128.61 85.03 16.66
N LEU A 261 127.98 85.14 15.49
CA LEU A 261 128.60 85.72 14.30
C LEU A 261 128.89 87.21 14.51
N SER A 262 127.98 87.94 15.14
CA SER A 262 128.20 89.33 15.55
C SER A 262 129.38 89.43 16.52
N ASP A 263 129.48 88.56 17.53
CA ASP A 263 130.59 88.51 18.47
C ASP A 263 131.92 88.12 17.80
N ARG A 264 131.90 87.20 16.83
CA ARG A 264 133.09 86.85 16.02
C ARG A 264 133.51 87.98 15.10
N LEU A 265 132.56 88.71 14.50
CA LEU A 265 132.83 89.94 13.76
C LEU A 265 133.43 91.00 14.67
N GLU A 266 132.92 91.15 15.90
CA GLU A 266 133.52 92.05 16.90
C GLU A 266 134.92 91.60 17.34
N ALA A 267 135.18 90.30 17.48
CA ALA A 267 136.48 89.76 17.85
C ALA A 267 137.54 89.92 16.74
N VAL A 268 137.16 89.71 15.48
CA VAL A 268 138.02 90.00 14.31
C VAL A 268 138.23 91.50 14.15
N SER A 269 137.23 92.32 14.48
CA SER A 269 137.34 93.79 14.48
C SER A 269 138.27 94.33 15.58
N ARG A 270 138.55 93.56 16.65
CA ARG A 270 139.43 93.98 17.76
C ARG A 270 140.90 93.58 17.59
N ALA A 271 141.25 92.68 16.67
CA ALA A 271 142.61 92.12 16.54
C ALA A 271 143.51 92.76 15.46
N SER A 272 143.06 93.80 14.76
CA SER A 272 143.90 94.54 13.82
C SER A 272 143.53 96.03 13.83
N SER A 273 144.51 96.86 14.16
CA SER A 273 144.43 98.32 14.03
C SER A 273 145.24 98.78 12.80
N SER A 274 144.76 99.86 12.16
CA SER A 274 145.35 100.61 11.02
C SER A 274 144.91 100.19 9.61
N PRO A 275 144.94 101.09 8.60
CA PRO A 275 143.88 102.07 8.34
C PRO A 275 143.38 102.01 6.87
N SER A 276 142.42 102.86 6.50
CA SER A 276 142.26 103.42 5.14
C SER A 276 141.43 102.66 4.08
N MET A 277 140.42 103.39 3.57
CA MET A 277 139.82 103.38 2.21
C MET A 277 138.65 102.45 1.83
N GLY A 278 137.62 103.10 1.25
CA GLY A 278 136.59 102.55 0.35
C GLY A 278 135.17 102.55 0.96
N HIS A 279 134.33 103.57 0.81
CA HIS A 279 133.45 103.84 -0.35
C HIS A 279 132.86 102.54 -0.95
N THR A 280 131.55 102.27 -0.90
CA THR A 280 130.47 102.80 -1.75
C THR A 280 129.15 102.12 -1.30
N SER A 281 128.03 102.79 -1.07
CA SER A 281 127.09 103.40 -2.03
C SER A 281 126.28 102.37 -2.85
N LEU A 282 124.97 102.31 -2.54
CA LEU A 282 123.81 102.13 -3.42
C LEU A 282 124.06 101.72 -4.89
N MET A 283 123.40 100.63 -5.34
CA MET A 283 122.54 100.57 -6.53
C MET A 283 122.01 99.12 -6.68
N ASN A 284 120.70 98.89 -6.66
CA ASN A 284 119.71 98.99 -7.75
C ASN A 284 119.65 97.75 -8.65
N GLU A 285 118.44 97.17 -8.63
CA GLU A 285 117.62 96.67 -9.74
C GLU A 285 118.09 95.51 -10.63
N MET A 286 117.14 94.56 -10.74
CA MET A 286 116.72 93.80 -11.92
C MET A 286 117.74 93.42 -12.99
N GLU A 287 117.82 92.12 -13.25
CA GLU A 287 117.59 91.43 -14.56
C GLU A 287 118.02 89.96 -14.34
N LEU A 288 117.10 88.99 -14.44
CA LEU A 288 116.71 88.22 -15.62
C LEU A 288 117.82 87.37 -16.27
N SER A 289 117.41 86.18 -16.71
CA SER A 289 118.13 85.13 -17.47
C SER A 289 119.07 84.24 -16.63
N GLU A 290 119.18 82.92 -16.79
CA GLU A 290 118.58 81.93 -17.69
C GLU A 290 119.04 80.53 -17.20
N ASN A 291 118.22 79.50 -17.41
CA ASN A 291 118.57 78.11 -17.79
C ASN A 291 119.58 77.28 -16.93
N GLU A 292 119.43 75.97 -16.70
CA GLU A 292 118.56 74.92 -17.25
C GLU A 292 118.76 73.62 -16.43
N VAL A 293 117.73 72.75 -16.46
CA VAL A 293 117.82 71.27 -16.54
C VAL A 293 118.10 70.50 -15.24
N SER A 294 117.26 69.56 -14.77
CA SER A 294 116.14 68.87 -15.41
C SER A 294 115.04 68.36 -14.45
N ARG A 295 113.83 68.54 -14.97
CA ARG A 295 112.49 67.99 -14.71
C ARG A 295 112.42 66.47 -15.08
N PRO A 296 111.24 65.80 -15.10
CA PRO A 296 109.87 66.23 -14.72
C PRO A 296 109.13 65.25 -13.75
N HIS A 297 108.13 65.63 -12.92
CA HIS A 297 106.75 66.13 -13.15
C HIS A 297 105.87 65.17 -13.99
N SER A 298 104.59 64.85 -13.72
CA SER A 298 103.42 65.61 -13.23
C SER A 298 102.26 64.61 -12.98
N HIS A 299 101.56 64.63 -11.84
CA HIS A 299 100.23 65.23 -11.56
C HIS A 299 98.98 64.64 -12.29
N GLN A 300 98.10 64.04 -11.47
CA GLN A 300 96.67 64.36 -11.23
C GLN A 300 95.56 64.17 -12.31
N ASP A 301 94.52 63.43 -11.87
CA ASP A 301 93.06 63.54 -12.11
C ASP A 301 92.28 62.80 -13.23
N LEU A 302 91.19 62.17 -12.75
CA LEU A 302 89.82 61.94 -13.24
C LEU A 302 89.45 60.95 -14.38
N LEU A 303 88.48 60.09 -14.01
CA LEU A 303 87.32 59.52 -14.74
C LEU A 303 87.41 58.20 -15.55
N GLU A 304 86.68 57.21 -14.99
CA GLU A 304 85.59 56.38 -15.56
C GLU A 304 85.76 55.42 -16.76
N MET A 305 85.09 54.27 -16.54
CA MET A 305 84.48 53.28 -17.46
C MET A 305 85.32 52.10 -17.99
N GLU A 306 84.84 50.89 -17.63
CA GLU A 306 84.51 49.71 -18.47
C GLU A 306 85.63 49.12 -19.36
N GLU A 307 85.78 47.82 -19.65
CA GLU A 307 85.05 46.56 -19.49
C GLU A 307 86.03 45.41 -19.90
N ASP A 308 85.72 44.19 -19.48
CA ASP A 308 85.91 42.88 -20.14
C ASP A 308 87.29 42.25 -20.49
N ILE A 309 87.52 41.08 -19.86
CA ILE A 309 87.62 39.71 -20.45
C ILE A 309 88.27 39.59 -21.85
N GLU A 310 89.33 38.78 -22.02
CA GLU A 310 89.31 37.45 -22.69
C GLU A 310 90.73 36.85 -22.84
N CYS A 311 90.77 35.52 -22.94
CA CYS A 311 91.93 34.61 -22.89
C CYS A 311 92.65 34.42 -24.25
N GLU A 312 93.91 33.93 -24.24
CA GLU A 312 94.32 32.59 -24.76
C GLU A 312 95.84 32.42 -24.93
N ASP A 313 96.27 31.15 -24.79
CA ASP A 313 97.61 30.53 -24.79
C ASP A 313 98.46 30.69 -26.08
N PRO A 314 99.76 30.25 -26.09
CA PRO A 314 100.04 28.91 -26.67
C PRO A 314 101.23 28.08 -26.07
N VAL A 315 100.97 26.76 -25.89
CA VAL A 315 101.67 25.56 -26.46
C VAL A 315 103.13 25.22 -25.99
N LEU A 316 103.32 24.20 -25.12
CA LEU A 316 103.75 22.77 -25.34
C LEU A 316 105.11 22.59 -26.07
N THR A 317 106.12 21.77 -25.72
CA THR A 317 106.35 20.47 -25.00
C THR A 317 107.87 20.10 -25.17
N PRO A 318 108.47 18.93 -24.81
CA PRO A 318 108.05 17.79 -23.95
C PRO A 318 109.12 17.22 -22.97
N HIS A 319 108.63 16.52 -21.94
CA HIS A 319 109.12 15.31 -21.26
C HIS A 319 110.56 15.22 -20.68
N SER A 320 110.62 15.06 -19.35
CA SER A 320 111.37 13.94 -18.78
C SER A 320 110.49 13.16 -17.79
N ASP A 321 110.22 11.90 -18.12
CA ASP A 321 109.43 10.95 -17.32
C ASP A 321 110.06 10.65 -15.95
N ALA A 322 111.27 11.17 -15.69
CA ALA A 322 111.96 11.09 -14.42
C ALA A 322 111.29 11.91 -13.31
N GLU A 323 110.71 13.08 -13.63
CA GLU A 323 110.00 13.88 -12.64
C GLU A 323 108.63 13.32 -12.30
N VAL A 324 107.94 12.75 -13.28
CA VAL A 324 106.62 12.12 -13.08
C VAL A 324 106.76 10.85 -12.24
N LEU A 325 107.77 10.00 -12.50
CA LEU A 325 108.06 8.83 -11.67
C LEU A 325 108.53 9.20 -10.26
N LYS A 326 109.23 10.33 -10.09
CA LYS A 326 109.67 10.83 -8.77
C LYS A 326 108.51 11.45 -7.98
N ARG A 327 107.59 12.15 -8.64
CA ARG A 327 106.31 12.61 -8.07
C ARG A 327 105.40 11.45 -7.71
N MET A 328 105.20 10.46 -8.58
CA MET A 328 104.40 9.28 -8.26
C MET A 328 105.02 8.42 -7.14
N LYS A 329 106.36 8.28 -7.09
CA LYS A 329 107.02 7.63 -5.94
C LYS A 329 106.92 8.46 -4.66
N GLY A 330 106.91 9.78 -4.77
CA GLY A 330 106.61 10.72 -3.67
C GLY A 330 105.18 10.56 -3.18
N GLU A 331 104.19 10.62 -4.06
CA GLU A 331 102.76 10.46 -3.77
C GLU A 331 102.43 9.07 -3.22
N VAL A 332 103.07 8.01 -3.70
CA VAL A 332 102.95 6.66 -3.12
C VAL A 332 103.64 6.58 -1.75
N GLY A 333 104.78 7.25 -1.57
CA GLY A 333 105.44 7.40 -0.27
C GLY A 333 104.59 8.19 0.74
N ASP A 334 103.92 9.23 0.28
CA ASP A 334 103.02 10.07 1.06
C ASP A 334 101.73 9.31 1.39
N ALA A 335 101.18 8.54 0.44
CA ALA A 335 100.03 7.67 0.69
C ALA A 335 100.36 6.53 1.68
N VAL A 336 101.56 5.93 1.60
CA VAL A 336 102.02 4.94 2.59
C VAL A 336 102.21 5.58 3.96
N SER A 337 102.77 6.79 4.02
CA SER A 337 102.98 7.54 5.25
C SER A 337 101.65 7.98 5.87
N GLN A 338 100.69 8.45 5.07
CA GLN A 338 99.34 8.77 5.49
C GLN A 338 98.57 7.53 5.97
N LEU A 339 98.70 6.39 5.28
CA LEU A 339 98.11 5.12 5.72
C LEU A 339 98.76 4.59 7.01
N ARG A 340 100.06 4.82 7.21
CA ARG A 340 100.77 4.44 8.44
C ARG A 340 100.41 5.37 9.60
N VAL A 341 100.25 6.68 9.36
CA VAL A 341 99.72 7.65 10.32
C VAL A 341 98.27 7.32 10.68
N LEU A 342 97.42 6.92 9.73
CA LEU A 342 96.05 6.45 10.02
C LEU A 342 96.05 5.13 10.79
N ALA A 343 96.97 4.20 10.50
CA ALA A 343 97.15 2.97 11.27
C ALA A 343 97.63 3.27 12.71
N ASP A 344 98.53 4.23 12.88
CA ASP A 344 99.07 4.65 14.17
C ASP A 344 98.08 5.51 14.97
N GLN A 345 97.22 6.30 14.31
CA GLN A 345 96.08 6.98 14.93
C GLN A 345 94.99 5.99 15.38
N LEU A 346 94.73 4.94 14.58
CA LEU A 346 93.85 3.83 14.97
C LEU A 346 94.43 3.00 16.13
N ARG A 347 95.77 2.92 16.25
CA ARG A 347 96.50 2.34 17.39
C ARG A 347 96.59 3.27 18.62
N GLN A 348 96.74 4.59 18.46
CA GLN A 348 96.78 5.55 19.56
C GLN A 348 95.42 5.69 20.26
N ARG A 349 94.31 5.66 19.51
CA ARG A 349 92.96 5.60 20.10
C ARG A 349 92.66 4.29 20.86
N ARG A 350 93.54 3.28 20.78
CA ARG A 350 93.46 2.03 21.56
C ARG A 350 94.20 2.14 22.92
N ASN A 351 95.10 3.10 23.12
CA ASN A 351 96.06 3.13 24.24
C ASN A 351 96.04 4.39 25.13
N SER A 352 94.98 5.21 25.17
CA SER A 352 94.95 6.44 26.01
C SER A 352 94.83 6.20 27.53
N LEU A 353 95.30 5.07 28.05
CA LEU A 353 95.32 4.76 29.48
C LEU A 353 96.59 3.96 29.85
N THR A 354 97.78 4.51 29.61
CA THR A 354 98.99 4.24 30.42
C THR A 354 100.14 5.17 30.00
N SER A 355 100.91 5.58 31.00
CA SER A 355 101.94 6.62 30.98
C SER A 355 103.24 6.27 30.25
N LEU A 356 103.84 7.33 29.67
CA LEU A 356 105.26 7.63 29.47
C LEU A 356 106.15 6.71 28.61
N SER A 357 106.73 7.39 27.61
CA SER A 357 108.12 7.33 27.14
C SER A 357 108.43 6.67 25.78
N THR A 358 109.19 7.49 25.04
CA THR A 358 110.24 7.19 24.05
C THR A 358 109.84 6.74 22.65
N ASN A 359 109.93 7.73 21.75
CA ASN A 359 110.76 7.76 20.54
C ASN A 359 110.81 6.51 19.64
N SER A 360 110.24 6.65 18.45
CA SER A 360 111.03 6.48 17.22
C SER A 360 110.45 7.36 16.12
N SER A 361 111.03 8.54 15.94
CA SER A 361 111.08 9.16 14.62
C SER A 361 112.07 8.33 13.80
N ASP A 362 111.56 7.48 12.92
CA ASP A 362 112.34 7.04 11.77
C ASP A 362 111.80 7.80 10.57
N ASP A 363 112.60 8.77 10.09
CA ASP A 363 112.37 9.44 8.83
C ASP A 363 112.30 8.39 7.71
N PHE A 364 111.11 8.20 7.14
CA PHE A 364 110.92 7.26 6.04
C PHE A 364 111.38 7.92 4.74
N SER A 365 112.60 7.60 4.31
CA SER A 365 113.12 8.04 3.01
C SER A 365 112.57 7.17 1.87
N VAL A 366 112.30 7.82 0.71
CA VAL A 366 111.68 7.26 -0.52
C VAL A 366 112.48 6.08 -1.13
N ALA A 367 113.65 5.75 -0.60
CA ALA A 367 114.53 4.69 -1.09
C ALA A 367 114.11 3.26 -0.71
N ASN A 368 113.21 3.06 0.27
CA ASN A 368 112.90 1.73 0.82
C ASN A 368 111.52 1.16 0.43
N VAL A 369 110.96 1.57 -0.72
CA VAL A 369 109.70 1.02 -1.23
C VAL A 369 109.94 -0.36 -1.86
N ASN A 370 109.99 -1.41 -1.02
CA ASN A 370 110.04 -2.79 -1.50
C ASN A 370 108.65 -3.27 -1.95
N PRO A 371 108.55 -4.04 -3.07
CA PRO A 371 107.29 -4.63 -3.51
C PRO A 371 106.74 -5.55 -2.42
N GLY A 372 105.63 -5.13 -1.79
CA GLY A 372 104.99 -5.88 -0.71
C GLY A 372 104.79 -5.11 0.59
N LEU A 373 105.50 -4.00 0.83
CA LEU A 373 105.33 -3.21 2.05
C LEU A 373 103.95 -2.51 2.11
N LEU A 374 103.49 -1.96 0.99
CA LEU A 374 102.15 -1.39 0.84
C LEU A 374 101.05 -2.46 0.97
N SER A 375 101.30 -3.66 0.43
CA SER A 375 100.39 -4.81 0.59
C SER A 375 100.31 -5.26 2.05
N GLY A 376 101.43 -5.21 2.78
CA GLY A 376 101.50 -5.46 4.23
C GLY A 376 100.74 -4.42 5.04
N THR A 377 100.98 -3.13 4.82
CA THR A 377 100.29 -2.05 5.53
C THR A 377 98.78 -2.02 5.22
N VAL A 378 98.37 -2.31 3.99
CA VAL A 378 96.95 -2.42 3.61
C VAL A 378 96.31 -3.69 4.19
N LYS A 379 97.02 -4.82 4.28
CA LYS A 379 96.54 -6.03 4.98
C LYS A 379 96.43 -5.80 6.49
N GLU A 380 97.35 -5.07 7.09
CA GLU A 380 97.27 -4.63 8.49
C GLU A 380 96.11 -3.67 8.73
N LEU A 381 95.90 -2.68 7.84
CA LEU A 381 94.75 -1.76 7.91
C LEU A 381 93.43 -2.52 7.76
N LYS A 382 93.36 -3.46 6.81
CA LYS A 382 92.20 -4.34 6.61
C LYS A 382 91.95 -5.20 7.84
N GLY A 383 92.99 -5.70 8.51
CA GLY A 383 92.90 -6.39 9.79
C GLY A 383 92.40 -5.49 10.92
N LEU A 384 92.89 -4.26 11.02
CA LEU A 384 92.48 -3.26 12.02
C LEU A 384 91.04 -2.77 11.82
N VAL A 385 90.59 -2.61 10.57
CA VAL A 385 89.21 -2.25 10.22
C VAL A 385 88.26 -3.43 10.46
N ARG A 386 88.66 -4.65 10.09
CA ARG A 386 87.85 -5.85 10.34
C ARG A 386 87.73 -6.16 11.83
N THR A 387 88.79 -5.93 12.62
CA THR A 387 88.74 -6.02 14.09
C THR A 387 87.96 -4.89 14.74
N ARG A 388 87.91 -3.68 14.16
CA ARG A 388 87.02 -2.58 14.58
C ARG A 388 85.54 -2.90 14.33
N LEU A 389 85.20 -3.41 13.15
CA LEU A 389 83.82 -3.79 12.79
C LEU A 389 83.32 -5.00 13.58
N LEU A 390 84.18 -6.01 13.82
CA LEU A 390 83.86 -7.12 14.74
C LEU A 390 83.66 -6.63 16.18
N ARG A 391 84.43 -5.62 16.60
CA ARG A 391 84.34 -5.00 17.94
C ARG A 391 83.12 -4.08 18.08
N GLU A 392 82.62 -3.48 17.01
CA GLU A 392 81.34 -2.76 16.98
C GLU A 392 80.16 -3.73 16.97
N ALA A 393 80.23 -4.83 16.21
CA ALA A 393 79.24 -5.91 16.24
C ALA A 393 79.19 -6.66 17.60
N GLN A 394 80.30 -6.67 18.34
CA GLN A 394 80.41 -7.23 19.70
C GLN A 394 80.31 -6.19 20.84
N GLY A 395 80.09 -4.90 20.53
CA GLY A 395 79.82 -3.85 21.52
C GLY A 395 80.99 -3.45 22.44
N GLN A 396 82.23 -3.37 21.96
CA GLN A 396 83.42 -3.04 22.78
C GLN A 396 84.20 -1.84 22.25
N CYS A 397 83.62 -0.64 22.21
CA CYS A 397 84.39 0.59 21.97
C CYS A 397 85.05 1.09 23.28
N GLY A 398 86.38 1.20 23.33
CA GLY A 398 87.13 1.65 24.52
C GLY A 398 87.02 3.15 24.87
N ALA A 399 86.27 3.93 24.08
CA ALA A 399 85.91 5.31 24.39
C ALA A 399 84.47 5.45 24.94
N CYS A 400 83.62 4.42 24.76
CA CYS A 400 82.50 4.16 25.65
C CYS A 400 82.98 3.10 26.64
N GLY A 401 83.76 3.53 27.64
CA GLY A 401 84.19 2.67 28.72
C GLY A 401 83.00 1.85 29.22
N GLY A 402 83.16 0.53 29.22
CA GLY A 402 82.28 -0.36 29.94
C GLY A 402 82.26 0.07 31.40
N LYS A 403 81.25 0.87 31.74
CA LYS A 403 80.79 1.00 33.10
C LYS A 403 79.53 0.18 33.16
N THR A 404 79.63 -0.95 33.83
CA THR A 404 78.55 -1.46 34.67
C THR A 404 77.91 -0.26 35.40
N GLY A 405 76.80 0.23 34.88
CA GLY A 405 76.11 1.44 35.31
C GLY A 405 74.83 1.64 34.49
N PRO A 406 73.85 2.42 34.94
CA PRO A 406 72.43 2.27 34.56
C PRO A 406 72.07 2.57 33.09
N ASP A 407 72.99 3.12 32.30
CA ASP A 407 72.72 3.77 31.01
C ASP A 407 73.58 3.18 29.87
N ASP A 408 73.40 1.88 29.59
CA ASP A 408 73.95 1.22 28.40
C ASP A 408 73.11 1.53 27.14
N PRO A 409 73.70 2.05 26.05
CA PRO A 409 72.96 2.40 24.82
C PRO A 409 72.36 1.17 24.12
N LYS A 410 72.98 -0.01 24.28
CA LYS A 410 72.43 -1.29 23.82
C LYS A 410 71.24 -1.73 24.67
N GLY A 411 71.33 -1.56 25.99
CA GLY A 411 70.23 -1.84 26.91
C GLY A 411 69.04 -0.90 26.74
N LEU A 412 69.27 0.37 26.37
CA LEU A 412 68.21 1.32 26.03
C LEU A 412 67.48 0.92 24.74
N LEU A 413 68.21 0.56 23.67
CA LEU A 413 67.61 0.03 22.44
C LEU A 413 66.88 -1.30 22.66
N GLU A 414 67.42 -2.20 23.48
CA GLU A 414 66.74 -3.45 23.84
C GLU A 414 65.46 -3.19 24.66
N LYS A 415 65.49 -2.21 25.59
CA LYS A 415 64.31 -1.76 26.35
C LYS A 415 63.29 -1.07 25.44
N GLU A 416 63.71 -0.29 24.46
CA GLU A 416 62.84 0.35 23.47
C GLU A 416 62.19 -0.68 22.53
N CYS A 417 62.96 -1.66 22.05
CA CYS A 417 62.41 -2.80 21.29
C CYS A 417 61.43 -3.63 22.11
N HIS A 418 61.71 -3.92 23.39
CA HIS A 418 60.75 -4.61 24.27
C HIS A 418 59.49 -3.79 24.50
N LYS A 419 59.60 -2.48 24.73
CA LYS A 419 58.43 -1.60 24.84
C LYS A 419 57.61 -1.54 23.55
N ALA A 420 58.26 -1.56 22.39
CA ALA A 420 57.58 -1.60 21.10
C ALA A 420 56.88 -2.96 20.88
N LEU A 421 57.52 -4.08 21.24
CA LEU A 421 56.92 -5.41 21.19
C LEU A 421 55.72 -5.52 22.15
N GLU A 422 55.87 -5.05 23.39
CA GLU A 422 54.77 -5.00 24.36
C GLU A 422 53.61 -4.12 23.86
N ALA A 423 53.89 -3.03 23.15
CA ALA A 423 52.84 -2.20 22.54
C ALA A 423 52.15 -2.92 21.37
N VAL A 424 52.90 -3.66 20.54
CA VAL A 424 52.33 -4.50 19.47
C VAL A 424 51.47 -5.61 20.06
N ASP A 425 51.92 -6.26 21.13
CA ASP A 425 51.16 -7.31 21.81
C ASP A 425 49.87 -6.74 22.43
N LYS A 426 49.93 -5.56 23.07
CA LYS A 426 48.73 -4.86 23.58
C LYS A 426 47.76 -4.51 22.46
N LEU A 427 48.25 -3.94 21.36
CA LEU A 427 47.41 -3.63 20.19
C LEU A 427 46.83 -4.90 19.56
N SER A 428 47.56 -6.02 19.59
CA SER A 428 47.06 -7.31 19.08
C SER A 428 45.93 -7.87 19.95
N LEU A 429 46.02 -7.72 21.28
CA LEU A 429 44.97 -8.11 22.22
C LEU A 429 43.74 -7.20 22.07
N GLU A 430 43.92 -5.89 21.94
CA GLU A 430 42.85 -4.94 21.69
C GLU A 430 42.14 -5.24 20.35
N LEU A 431 42.90 -5.52 19.29
CA LEU A 431 42.35 -5.93 17.99
C LEU A 431 41.53 -7.22 18.10
N GLN A 432 42.02 -8.19 18.87
CA GLN A 432 41.33 -9.45 19.09
C GLN A 432 40.04 -9.26 19.91
N GLU A 433 40.05 -8.42 20.95
CA GLU A 433 38.84 -8.06 21.69
C GLU A 433 37.81 -7.36 20.80
N VAL A 434 38.24 -6.42 19.96
CA VAL A 434 37.35 -5.74 19.01
C VAL A 434 36.79 -6.73 18.00
N LYS A 435 37.60 -7.69 17.52
CA LYS A 435 37.16 -8.74 16.62
C LYS A 435 36.12 -9.65 17.27
N ASP A 436 36.29 -10.02 18.53
CA ASP A 436 35.34 -10.87 19.24
C ASP A 436 34.05 -10.12 19.61
N LYS A 437 34.14 -8.82 19.94
CA LYS A 437 32.97 -7.93 20.06
C LYS A 437 32.22 -7.80 18.73
N LEU A 438 32.94 -7.65 17.61
CA LEU A 438 32.34 -7.59 16.28
C LEU A 438 31.60 -8.90 15.95
N LYS A 439 32.21 -10.06 16.23
CA LYS A 439 31.55 -11.37 16.05
C LYS A 439 30.30 -11.52 16.92
N ALA A 440 30.35 -11.06 18.17
CA ALA A 440 29.18 -11.09 19.05
C ALA A 440 28.05 -10.23 18.46
N LYS A 441 28.38 -9.04 17.95
CA LYS A 441 27.42 -8.15 17.29
C LYS A 441 26.89 -8.71 15.97
N THR A 442 27.70 -9.41 15.19
CA THR A 442 27.21 -10.11 13.99
C THR A 442 26.27 -11.26 14.34
N CYS A 443 26.59 -12.06 15.37
CA CYS A 443 25.67 -13.11 15.86
C CYS A 443 24.36 -12.52 16.41
N GLU A 444 24.40 -11.37 17.10
CA GLU A 444 23.18 -10.66 17.53
C GLU A 444 22.36 -10.15 16.35
N ALA A 445 23.02 -9.60 15.31
CA ALA A 445 22.36 -9.15 14.10
C ALA A 445 21.70 -10.31 13.33
N GLU A 446 22.37 -11.46 13.25
CA GLU A 446 21.81 -12.69 12.65
C GLU A 446 20.60 -13.20 13.43
N LYS A 447 20.64 -13.17 14.76
CA LYS A 447 19.49 -13.55 15.61
C LYS A 447 18.31 -12.62 15.41
N LEU A 448 18.53 -11.31 15.46
CA LEU A 448 17.47 -10.31 15.23
C LEU A 448 16.92 -10.41 13.80
N SER A 449 17.79 -10.65 12.81
CA SER A 449 17.35 -10.91 11.43
C SER A 449 16.47 -12.17 11.35
N GLY A 450 16.83 -13.23 12.07
CA GLY A 450 16.00 -14.44 12.17
C GLY A 450 14.64 -14.16 12.81
N GLU A 451 14.61 -13.43 13.93
CA GLU A 451 13.37 -13.02 14.60
C GLU A 451 12.47 -12.18 13.69
N VAL A 452 13.04 -11.25 12.91
CA VAL A 452 12.30 -10.46 11.92
C VAL A 452 11.70 -11.36 10.84
N THR A 453 12.46 -12.30 10.27
CA THR A 453 11.92 -13.22 9.24
C THR A 453 10.78 -14.10 9.76
N VAL A 454 10.83 -14.53 11.02
CA VAL A 454 9.75 -15.29 11.65
C VAL A 454 8.52 -14.42 11.87
N GLN A 455 8.69 -13.18 12.34
CA GLN A 455 7.60 -12.23 12.51
C GLN A 455 6.95 -11.86 11.17
N GLU A 456 7.74 -11.67 10.11
CA GLU A 456 7.24 -11.43 8.75
C GLU A 456 6.40 -12.62 8.25
N ALA A 457 6.85 -13.86 8.47
CA ALA A 457 6.09 -15.05 8.12
C ALA A 457 4.78 -15.18 8.90
N GLN A 458 4.79 -14.85 10.20
CA GLN A 458 3.58 -14.81 11.03
C GLN A 458 2.60 -13.73 10.57
N GLN A 459 3.08 -12.54 10.22
CA GLN A 459 2.25 -11.47 9.67
C GLN A 459 1.64 -11.87 8.32
N ALA A 460 2.40 -12.52 7.45
CA ALA A 460 1.89 -13.03 6.17
C ALA A 460 0.78 -14.07 6.39
N ALA A 461 0.98 -15.04 7.30
CA ALA A 461 -0.03 -16.05 7.63
C ALA A 461 -1.32 -15.42 8.19
N LEU A 462 -1.21 -14.48 9.12
CA LEU A 462 -2.37 -13.75 9.67
C LEU A 462 -3.07 -12.89 8.60
N GLN A 463 -2.32 -12.31 7.65
CA GLN A 463 -2.90 -11.58 6.52
C GLN A 463 -3.67 -12.52 5.58
N GLU A 464 -3.14 -13.70 5.29
CA GLU A 464 -3.82 -14.72 4.48
C GLU A 464 -5.11 -15.22 5.16
N GLU A 465 -5.07 -15.47 6.47
CA GLU A 465 -6.27 -15.83 7.26
C GLU A 465 -7.33 -14.71 7.23
N ARG A 466 -6.92 -13.46 7.44
CA ARG A 466 -7.81 -12.29 7.32
C ARG A 466 -8.44 -12.22 5.93
N ASP A 467 -7.65 -12.44 4.87
CA ASP A 467 -8.14 -12.36 3.50
C ASP A 467 -9.03 -13.55 3.14
N ASN A 468 -8.79 -14.73 3.71
CA ASN A 468 -9.70 -15.87 3.66
C ASN A 468 -11.05 -15.54 4.33
N LEU A 469 -11.02 -15.04 5.56
CA LEU A 469 -12.24 -14.65 6.29
C LEU A 469 -13.01 -13.52 5.57
N ARG A 470 -12.30 -12.54 4.97
CA ARG A 470 -12.94 -11.51 4.14
C ARG A 470 -13.62 -12.11 2.91
N ARG A 471 -12.98 -13.06 2.22
CA ARG A 471 -13.58 -13.77 1.09
C ARG A 471 -14.80 -14.59 1.51
N ASP A 472 -14.75 -15.26 2.65
CA ASP A 472 -15.88 -16.02 3.19
C ASP A 472 -17.05 -15.12 3.60
N LEU A 473 -16.77 -13.97 4.22
CA LEU A 473 -17.78 -12.96 4.53
C LEU A 473 -18.41 -12.38 3.25
N GLN A 474 -17.63 -12.13 2.20
CA GLN A 474 -18.16 -11.70 0.91
C GLN A 474 -19.01 -12.80 0.26
N ASN A 475 -18.54 -14.05 0.26
CA ASN A 475 -19.28 -15.19 -0.30
C ASN A 475 -20.60 -15.46 0.45
N THR A 476 -20.61 -15.31 1.78
CA THR A 476 -21.83 -15.44 2.58
C THR A 476 -22.79 -14.27 2.35
N HIS A 477 -22.29 -13.04 2.17
CA HIS A 477 -23.13 -11.90 1.76
C HIS A 477 -23.72 -12.12 0.37
N LEU A 478 -22.92 -12.56 -0.60
CA LEU A 478 -23.40 -12.90 -1.94
C LEU A 478 -24.45 -14.02 -1.90
N ALA A 479 -24.23 -15.06 -1.09
CA ALA A 479 -25.21 -16.14 -0.90
C ALA A 479 -26.52 -15.62 -0.27
N ARG A 480 -26.45 -14.70 0.71
CA ARG A 480 -27.63 -14.05 1.29
C ARG A 480 -28.35 -13.16 0.27
N ASP A 481 -27.62 -12.36 -0.49
CA ASP A 481 -28.19 -11.51 -1.55
C ASP A 481 -28.87 -12.34 -2.65
N GLU A 482 -28.28 -13.48 -3.03
CA GLU A 482 -28.87 -14.42 -3.97
C GLU A 482 -30.14 -15.07 -3.42
N ILE A 483 -30.18 -15.41 -2.12
CA ILE A 483 -31.38 -15.94 -1.47
C ILE A 483 -32.48 -14.87 -1.45
N VAL A 484 -32.14 -13.60 -1.13
CA VAL A 484 -33.08 -12.48 -1.14
C VAL A 484 -33.61 -12.22 -2.55
N LYS A 485 -32.75 -12.23 -3.58
CA LYS A 485 -33.17 -12.10 -4.98
C LYS A 485 -34.11 -13.23 -5.39
N ARG A 486 -33.77 -14.48 -5.09
CA ARG A 486 -34.66 -15.64 -5.37
C ARG A 486 -36.01 -15.52 -4.65
N ALA A 487 -36.04 -14.98 -3.43
CA ALA A 487 -37.28 -14.73 -2.70
C ALA A 487 -38.11 -13.61 -3.36
N TRP A 488 -37.47 -12.53 -3.82
CA TRP A 488 -38.13 -11.47 -4.57
C TRP A 488 -38.70 -11.97 -5.90
N ASP A 489 -37.93 -12.72 -6.68
CA ASP A 489 -38.40 -13.31 -7.95
C ASP A 489 -39.59 -14.26 -7.73
N SER A 490 -39.55 -15.07 -6.67
CA SER A 490 -40.65 -15.97 -6.29
C SER A 490 -41.90 -15.19 -5.91
N ARG A 491 -41.76 -14.13 -5.10
CA ARG A 491 -42.85 -13.22 -4.74
C ARG A 491 -43.43 -12.55 -5.99
N ASP A 492 -42.58 -12.02 -6.86
CA ASP A 492 -43.02 -11.29 -8.04
C ASP A 492 -43.68 -12.24 -9.06
N GLN A 493 -43.21 -13.48 -9.19
CA GLN A 493 -43.95 -14.52 -9.92
C GLN A 493 -45.32 -14.81 -9.30
N ALA A 494 -45.41 -14.95 -7.98
CA ALA A 494 -46.68 -15.22 -7.30
C ALA A 494 -47.66 -14.05 -7.48
N VAL A 495 -47.18 -12.81 -7.36
CA VAL A 495 -47.95 -11.59 -7.62
C VAL A 495 -48.39 -11.54 -9.09
N GLY A 496 -47.52 -11.89 -10.04
CA GLY A 496 -47.87 -11.99 -11.46
C GLY A 496 -48.97 -13.03 -11.72
N ARG A 497 -48.88 -14.22 -11.11
CA ARG A 497 -49.93 -15.25 -11.19
C ARG A 497 -51.24 -14.76 -10.59
N LYS A 498 -51.21 -14.11 -9.43
CA LYS A 498 -52.38 -13.51 -8.78
C LYS A 498 -53.05 -12.48 -9.69
N ASN A 499 -52.29 -11.52 -10.21
CA ASN A 499 -52.82 -10.49 -11.12
C ASN A 499 -53.42 -11.11 -12.38
N LYS A 500 -52.81 -12.18 -12.92
CA LYS A 500 -53.36 -12.91 -14.07
C LYS A 500 -54.71 -13.56 -13.74
N CYS A 501 -54.82 -14.24 -12.60
CA CYS A 501 -56.10 -14.82 -12.16
C CYS A 501 -57.15 -13.73 -11.90
N GLU A 502 -56.76 -12.58 -11.34
CA GLU A 502 -57.66 -11.44 -11.13
C GLU A 502 -58.18 -10.86 -12.46
N ILE A 503 -57.32 -10.74 -13.46
CA ILE A 503 -57.72 -10.33 -14.82
C ILE A 503 -58.68 -11.35 -15.45
N GLU A 504 -58.40 -12.64 -15.32
CA GLU A 504 -59.28 -13.71 -15.81
C GLU A 504 -60.64 -13.70 -15.08
N LEU A 505 -60.65 -13.45 -13.77
CA LEU A 505 -61.88 -13.31 -12.98
C LEU A 505 -62.69 -12.08 -13.40
N ALA A 506 -62.03 -10.93 -13.61
CA ALA A 506 -62.69 -9.74 -14.14
C ALA A 506 -63.29 -10.02 -15.54
N ARG A 507 -62.59 -10.78 -16.38
CA ARG A 507 -63.08 -11.17 -17.71
C ARG A 507 -64.30 -12.08 -17.63
N THR A 508 -64.27 -13.13 -16.83
CA THR A 508 -65.44 -14.01 -16.64
C THR A 508 -66.63 -13.27 -16.03
N ARG A 509 -66.38 -12.28 -15.16
CA ARG A 509 -67.43 -11.41 -14.62
C ARG A 509 -68.07 -10.53 -15.69
N ILE A 510 -67.26 -9.98 -16.60
CA ILE A 510 -67.76 -9.24 -17.77
C ILE A 510 -68.57 -10.16 -18.68
N ASP A 511 -68.08 -11.37 -18.95
CA ASP A 511 -68.78 -12.35 -19.79
C ASP A 511 -70.13 -12.76 -19.16
N LEU A 512 -70.17 -12.95 -17.84
CA LEU A 512 -71.40 -13.26 -17.10
C LEU A 512 -72.40 -12.09 -17.15
N MET A 513 -71.91 -10.85 -17.01
CA MET A 513 -72.74 -9.65 -17.18
C MET A 513 -73.30 -9.54 -18.61
N ALA A 514 -72.48 -9.85 -19.63
CA ALA A 514 -72.91 -9.84 -21.03
C ALA A 514 -73.97 -10.90 -21.32
N VAL A 515 -73.77 -12.14 -20.85
CA VAL A 515 -74.77 -13.23 -20.99
C VAL A 515 -76.05 -12.90 -20.23
N ASN A 516 -75.96 -12.30 -19.04
CA ASN A 516 -77.14 -11.86 -18.30
C ASN A 516 -77.90 -10.75 -19.03
N SER A 517 -77.20 -9.80 -19.65
CA SER A 517 -77.81 -8.78 -20.52
C SER A 517 -78.56 -9.43 -21.69
N GLN A 518 -77.91 -10.38 -22.38
CA GLN A 518 -78.55 -11.12 -23.49
C GLN A 518 -79.77 -11.92 -23.02
N LEU A 519 -79.72 -12.51 -21.82
CA LEU A 519 -80.86 -13.22 -21.23
C LEU A 519 -82.02 -12.26 -20.93
N LEU A 520 -81.73 -11.09 -20.36
CA LEU A 520 -82.75 -10.05 -20.10
C LEU A 520 -83.38 -9.55 -21.41
N GLU A 521 -82.57 -9.34 -22.45
CA GLU A 521 -83.06 -9.01 -23.80
C GLU A 521 -83.95 -10.12 -24.39
N ALA A 522 -83.56 -11.39 -24.23
CA ALA A 522 -84.39 -12.51 -24.70
C ALA A 522 -85.71 -12.64 -23.92
N ILE A 523 -85.68 -12.40 -22.59
CA ILE A 523 -86.89 -12.40 -21.76
C ILE A 523 -87.82 -11.26 -22.17
N THR A 524 -87.30 -10.05 -22.35
CA THR A 524 -88.10 -8.89 -22.78
C THR A 524 -88.73 -9.12 -24.15
N GLN A 525 -87.97 -9.61 -25.13
CA GLN A 525 -88.52 -10.01 -26.44
C GLN A 525 -89.60 -11.09 -26.32
N LYS A 526 -89.41 -12.10 -25.46
CA LYS A 526 -90.43 -13.14 -25.22
C LYS A 526 -91.70 -12.56 -24.60
N VAL A 527 -91.56 -11.62 -23.66
CA VAL A 527 -92.69 -10.90 -23.03
C VAL A 527 -93.44 -10.05 -24.06
N GLU A 528 -92.73 -9.35 -24.94
CA GLU A 528 -93.33 -8.58 -26.04
C GLU A 528 -94.11 -9.49 -27.00
N LEU A 529 -93.54 -10.64 -27.39
CA LEU A 529 -94.24 -11.61 -28.23
C LEU A 529 -95.47 -12.23 -27.53
N SER A 530 -95.40 -12.51 -26.22
CA SER A 530 -96.58 -12.97 -25.49
C SER A 530 -97.67 -11.91 -25.40
N GLN A 531 -97.30 -10.64 -25.18
CA GLN A 531 -98.26 -9.53 -25.20
C GLN A 531 -98.90 -9.37 -26.58
N GLN A 532 -98.12 -9.50 -27.67
CA GLN A 532 -98.66 -9.50 -29.03
C GLN A 532 -99.62 -10.66 -29.28
N LEU A 533 -99.32 -11.85 -28.75
CA LEU A 533 -100.23 -13.01 -28.84
C LEU A 533 -101.52 -12.79 -28.05
N GLU A 534 -101.44 -12.23 -26.84
CA GLU A 534 -102.62 -11.86 -26.05
C GLU A 534 -103.47 -10.80 -26.78
N GLN A 535 -102.83 -9.81 -27.41
CA GLN A 535 -103.52 -8.82 -28.24
C GLN A 535 -104.22 -9.49 -29.44
N TRP A 536 -103.54 -10.39 -30.15
CA TRP A 536 -104.14 -11.16 -31.24
C TRP A 536 -105.30 -12.04 -30.78
N GLN A 537 -105.22 -12.64 -29.59
CA GLN A 537 -106.31 -13.39 -29.00
C GLN A 537 -107.52 -12.50 -28.71
N GLN A 538 -107.30 -11.32 -28.14
CA GLN A 538 -108.36 -10.34 -27.90
C GLN A 538 -109.00 -9.87 -29.21
N ASP A 539 -108.21 -9.54 -30.23
CA ASP A 539 -108.71 -9.10 -31.54
C ASP A 539 -109.51 -10.21 -32.24
N MET A 540 -109.04 -11.47 -32.17
CA MET A 540 -109.79 -12.63 -32.69
C MET A 540 -111.09 -12.87 -31.92
N GLN A 541 -111.10 -12.70 -30.61
CA GLN A 541 -112.30 -12.84 -29.79
C GLN A 541 -113.31 -11.73 -30.09
N GLN A 542 -112.85 -10.49 -30.27
CA GLN A 542 -113.68 -9.39 -30.77
C GLN A 542 -114.27 -9.70 -32.15
N LEU A 543 -113.47 -10.26 -33.07
CA LEU A 543 -113.96 -10.62 -34.40
C LEU A 543 -115.01 -11.74 -34.35
N LEU A 544 -114.85 -12.73 -33.45
CA LEU A 544 -115.86 -13.76 -33.20
C LEU A 544 -117.13 -13.18 -32.56
N ASP A 545 -116.99 -12.27 -31.59
CA ASP A 545 -118.12 -11.56 -30.96
C ASP A 545 -118.87 -10.70 -31.98
N ASP A 546 -118.16 -10.00 -32.86
CA ASP A 546 -118.74 -9.24 -33.96
C ASP A 546 -119.44 -10.16 -34.96
N GLN A 547 -118.83 -11.29 -35.35
CA GLN A 547 -119.50 -12.28 -36.19
C GLN A 547 -120.77 -12.84 -35.54
N MET A 548 -120.74 -13.14 -34.24
CA MET A 548 -121.91 -13.56 -33.45
C MET A 548 -122.99 -12.48 -33.45
N ARG A 549 -122.64 -11.22 -33.13
CA ARG A 549 -123.57 -10.07 -33.19
C ARG A 549 -124.15 -9.85 -34.57
N THR A 550 -123.34 -9.99 -35.62
CA THR A 550 -123.78 -9.85 -37.02
C THR A 550 -124.73 -10.98 -37.40
N LYS A 551 -124.46 -12.21 -36.97
CA LYS A 551 -125.36 -13.36 -37.18
C LYS A 551 -126.67 -13.22 -36.41
N LEU A 552 -126.63 -12.76 -35.17
CA LEU A 552 -127.82 -12.44 -34.38
C LEU A 552 -128.64 -11.33 -35.06
N SER A 553 -128.00 -10.23 -35.47
CA SER A 553 -128.64 -9.15 -36.21
C SER A 553 -129.23 -9.63 -37.54
N ARG A 554 -128.53 -10.52 -38.27
CA ARG A 554 -129.03 -11.13 -39.51
C ARG A 554 -130.20 -12.08 -39.26
N HIS A 555 -130.22 -12.78 -38.13
CA HIS A 555 -131.31 -13.65 -37.74
C HIS A 555 -132.54 -12.84 -37.29
N GLU A 556 -132.32 -11.71 -36.59
CA GLU A 556 -133.34 -10.71 -36.27
C GLU A 556 -133.91 -10.05 -37.54
N LEU A 557 -133.07 -9.75 -38.53
CA LEU A 557 -133.52 -9.32 -39.87
C LEU A 557 -134.26 -10.44 -40.63
N SER A 558 -133.86 -11.71 -40.49
CA SER A 558 -134.54 -12.84 -41.15
C SER A 558 -135.88 -13.23 -40.50
N LEU A 559 -136.11 -12.85 -39.24
CA LEU A 559 -137.41 -12.91 -38.58
C LEU A 559 -138.27 -11.66 -38.86
N GLY A 560 -137.75 -10.68 -39.61
CA GLY A 560 -138.39 -9.39 -39.88
C GLY A 560 -138.90 -9.16 -41.31
N GLU A 561 -138.46 -9.89 -42.33
CA GLU A 561 -138.87 -9.63 -43.73
C GLU A 561 -139.09 -10.91 -44.54
N GLY A 562 -140.37 -11.29 -44.66
CA GLY A 562 -140.85 -12.05 -45.82
C GLY A 562 -141.51 -11.09 -46.81
N ASN A 563 -140.91 -10.89 -47.99
CA ASN A 563 -141.62 -10.85 -49.28
C ASN A 563 -140.72 -10.52 -50.49
N LEU A 564 -140.96 -11.31 -51.55
CA LEU A 564 -141.03 -10.94 -52.98
C LEU A 564 -139.74 -10.70 -53.82
N THR A 565 -139.51 -11.72 -54.66
CA THR A 565 -139.31 -11.72 -56.14
C THR A 565 -138.12 -11.01 -56.80
N ASP A 566 -137.18 -11.85 -57.24
CA ASP A 566 -136.86 -12.21 -58.63
C ASP A 566 -136.04 -11.29 -59.58
N SER A 567 -135.15 -11.97 -60.31
CA SER A 567 -134.58 -11.67 -61.63
C SER A 567 -133.31 -10.80 -61.79
N ASP A 568 -132.18 -11.53 -61.91
CA ASP A 568 -131.35 -11.70 -63.12
C ASP A 568 -130.07 -10.88 -63.40
N SER A 569 -129.10 -11.65 -63.94
CA SER A 569 -127.84 -11.29 -64.64
C SER A 569 -126.66 -10.70 -63.82
N SER A 570 -125.38 -10.95 -64.10
CA SER A 570 -124.59 -12.00 -64.74
C SER A 570 -123.11 -11.56 -64.65
N THR A 571 -122.17 -12.52 -64.74
CA THR A 571 -120.72 -12.36 -65.07
C THR A 571 -119.81 -11.65 -64.05
N SER A 572 -118.52 -11.96 -63.87
CA SER A 572 -117.64 -13.10 -64.19
C SER A 572 -116.25 -12.76 -63.62
N GLU A 573 -115.45 -13.80 -63.35
CA GLU A 573 -113.98 -13.83 -63.25
C GLU A 573 -113.31 -13.36 -61.94
N LYS A 574 -112.30 -14.04 -61.38
CA LYS A 574 -111.64 -15.33 -61.64
C LYS A 574 -110.74 -15.66 -60.43
N ASN A 575 -110.84 -16.90 -59.97
CA ASN A 575 -109.74 -17.80 -59.58
C ASN A 575 -108.63 -17.34 -58.61
N THR A 576 -108.77 -17.86 -57.38
CA THR A 576 -107.70 -18.48 -56.56
C THR A 576 -106.94 -19.57 -57.37
N PRO A 577 -105.80 -20.21 -56.94
CA PRO A 577 -105.47 -20.51 -55.53
C PRO A 577 -104.00 -20.79 -55.10
N ARG A 578 -103.84 -20.93 -53.77
CA ARG A 578 -103.11 -22.00 -53.02
C ARG A 578 -101.58 -21.99 -52.81
N LYS A 579 -101.28 -22.18 -51.50
CA LYS A 579 -100.24 -23.01 -50.84
C LYS A 579 -98.83 -22.42 -50.63
N SER A 580 -98.39 -22.34 -49.36
CA SER A 580 -97.59 -23.43 -48.74
C SER A 580 -97.09 -23.05 -47.34
N THR A 581 -97.62 -23.74 -46.33
CA THR A 581 -97.02 -23.95 -45.02
C THR A 581 -95.83 -24.91 -45.16
N ARG A 582 -94.63 -24.51 -44.72
CA ARG A 582 -93.58 -25.35 -44.08
C ARG A 582 -92.24 -24.60 -44.06
N ARG A 583 -91.75 -24.29 -42.86
CA ARG A 583 -90.35 -24.49 -42.39
C ARG A 583 -90.28 -24.09 -40.92
N PHE A 584 -90.69 -25.01 -40.06
CA PHE A 584 -90.15 -25.16 -38.72
C PHE A 584 -88.89 -26.04 -38.83
N PHE A 585 -87.96 -25.84 -37.88
CA PHE A 585 -86.65 -26.49 -37.70
C PHE A 585 -85.51 -26.03 -38.60
N ASN A 586 -84.74 -25.06 -38.09
CA ASN A 586 -83.29 -25.19 -37.91
C ASN A 586 -82.73 -23.91 -37.29
N LEU A 587 -82.29 -23.98 -36.02
CA LEU A 587 -81.07 -23.34 -35.51
C LEU A 587 -80.90 -23.63 -34.01
N LEU A 588 -80.80 -24.92 -33.71
CA LEU A 588 -80.14 -25.45 -32.52
C LEU A 588 -78.67 -25.66 -32.93
N ASN A 589 -77.88 -24.58 -33.00
CA ASN A 589 -76.42 -24.64 -33.19
C ASN A 589 -75.76 -23.27 -33.03
N ILE A 590 -75.90 -22.64 -31.86
CA ILE A 590 -74.96 -21.58 -31.43
C ILE A 590 -74.71 -21.76 -29.93
N LEU A 591 -73.98 -22.83 -29.59
CA LEU A 591 -73.27 -23.01 -28.32
C LEU A 591 -72.11 -23.98 -28.58
N ARG A 592 -71.18 -23.53 -29.42
CA ARG A 592 -69.84 -24.11 -29.54
C ARG A 592 -68.85 -23.06 -30.01
N LYS A 593 -68.45 -22.19 -29.08
CA LYS A 593 -67.10 -21.66 -28.95
C LYS A 593 -66.93 -21.09 -27.55
#